data_AF-A0A1Q5J6W2-F1
#
_entry.id   AF-A0A1Q5J6W2-F1
#
_cell.length_a   1.000
_cell.length_b   1.000
_cell.length_c   1.000
_cell.angle_alpha   90.00
_cell.angle_beta   90.00
_cell.angle_gamma   90.00
#
_symmetry.space_group_name_H-M   'P 1'
#
loop_
_entity.id
_entity.type
_entity.pdbx_description
1 polymer ?
#
loop_
_entity_poly.entity_id
_entity_poly.type
_entity_poly.pdbx_seq_one_letter_code
_entity_poly.pdbx_strand_id
1 'polypeptide(L)'
;MRWRLRARQRRIGNWRGPAGSLPLAVSDEPRRIMITEPDCTAGCCGALYVTVRREGDVVIWDAWENTGNTGSLPAVMRFEAAQYEAELARAAADRSWEEPLDTAARLLEEILVESRWFERWGCVLIGVWPRRGEPDVPEELTSPEGVDVMFHDAHAHVHAHESGGRGTSYGYELPVTGGEPVEEQVRRCAERILADDPRNTAEIREA
;
A
#
# COMPACT_ATOMS: atom_id res chain seq x y z
N MET A 1 -1.43 -14.79 19.53
CA MET A 1 -2.06 -14.72 18.20
C MET A 1 -1.12 -13.98 17.26
N ARG A 2 -0.54 -14.67 16.27
CA ARG A 2 0.27 -14.02 15.22
C ARG A 2 -0.66 -13.62 14.09
N TRP A 3 -0.87 -12.32 13.90
CA TRP A 3 -1.59 -11.81 12.73
C TRP A 3 -0.72 -12.03 11.49
N ARG A 4 -1.10 -12.99 10.64
CA ARG A 4 -0.53 -13.13 9.28
C ARG A 4 -1.50 -12.48 8.30
N LEU A 5 -1.36 -11.18 8.11
CA LEU A 5 -1.99 -10.51 6.97
C LEU A 5 -1.16 -10.89 5.73
N ARG A 6 -1.61 -11.89 4.96
CA ARG A 6 -1.14 -12.06 3.58
C ARG A 6 -1.75 -10.90 2.79
N ALA A 7 -1.02 -9.80 2.66
CA ALA A 7 -1.45 -8.66 1.87
C ALA A 7 -1.52 -9.07 0.39
N ARG A 8 -2.71 -9.51 -0.05
CA ARG A 8 -3.06 -9.69 -1.46
C ARG A 8 -3.65 -8.44 -2.09
N GLN A 9 -3.83 -7.35 -1.34
CA GLN A 9 -4.58 -6.20 -1.82
C GLN A 9 -3.70 -5.17 -2.53
N ARG A 10 -4.06 -4.89 -3.79
CA ARG A 10 -3.56 -3.78 -4.61
C ARG A 10 -3.93 -2.38 -4.10
N ARG A 11 -4.77 -2.23 -3.05
CA ARG A 11 -5.40 -0.93 -2.72
C ARG A 11 -5.70 -0.64 -1.23
N ILE A 12 -5.29 -1.47 -0.27
CA ILE A 12 -5.44 -1.07 1.15
C ILE A 12 -4.24 -0.20 1.50
N GLY A 13 -4.49 0.93 2.18
CA GLY A 13 -3.52 1.99 2.49
C GLY A 13 -2.16 1.48 2.92
N ASN A 14 -1.09 2.21 2.59
CA ASN A 14 0.29 1.77 2.75
C ASN A 14 0.57 1.22 4.17
N TRP A 15 0.50 -0.11 4.31
CA TRP A 15 0.77 -0.84 5.55
C TRP A 15 2.26 -1.07 5.76
N ARG A 16 3.10 -0.43 4.94
CA ARG A 16 4.55 -0.47 5.02
C ARG A 16 5.06 0.89 5.50
N GLY A 17 6.30 0.91 5.96
CA GLY A 17 6.95 2.09 6.52
C GLY A 17 7.05 2.09 8.06
N PRO A 18 7.58 3.17 8.64
CA PRO A 18 7.72 3.31 10.10
C PRO A 18 6.38 3.17 10.83
N ALA A 19 6.40 2.63 12.05
CA ALA A 19 5.17 2.39 12.82
C ALA A 19 4.29 3.65 12.98
N GLY A 20 4.90 4.84 13.10
CA GLY A 20 4.18 6.11 13.23
C GLY A 20 3.51 6.61 11.94
N SER A 21 3.90 6.10 10.77
CA SER A 21 3.26 6.44 9.48
C SER A 21 2.22 5.43 9.04
N LEU A 22 2.10 4.29 9.73
CA LEU A 22 1.09 3.28 9.42
C LEU A 22 -0.32 3.87 9.68
N PRO A 23 -1.34 3.45 8.90
CA PRO A 23 -2.70 3.91 9.12
C PRO A 23 -3.19 3.68 10.55
N LEU A 24 -2.75 2.57 11.18
CA LEU A 24 -3.07 2.17 12.56
C LEU A 24 -2.28 2.92 13.64
N ALA A 25 -1.35 3.81 13.29
CA ALA A 25 -0.64 4.61 14.28
C ALA A 25 -1.62 5.34 15.20
N VAL A 26 -1.27 5.53 16.46
CA VAL A 26 -2.13 6.26 17.40
C VAL A 26 -1.96 7.76 17.16
N SER A 27 -3.06 8.49 17.03
CA SER A 27 -3.11 9.95 16.98
C SER A 27 -4.03 10.49 18.07
N ASP A 28 -3.91 11.78 18.37
CA ASP A 28 -4.78 12.46 19.33
C ASP A 28 -6.22 12.58 18.80
N GLU A 29 -6.39 12.63 17.48
CA GLU A 29 -7.70 12.65 16.83
C GLU A 29 -8.19 11.23 16.50
N PRO A 30 -9.48 10.91 16.71
CA PRO A 30 -10.09 9.69 16.22
C PRO A 30 -10.00 9.59 14.69
N ARG A 31 -9.55 8.43 14.18
CA ARG A 31 -9.41 8.20 12.73
C ARG A 31 -10.19 6.99 12.29
N ARG A 32 -10.99 7.16 11.24
CA ARG A 32 -11.64 6.06 10.52
C ARG A 32 -10.66 5.42 9.56
N ILE A 33 -10.36 4.13 9.77
CA ILE A 33 -9.35 3.37 9.03
C ILE A 33 -10.04 2.23 8.31
N MET A 34 -9.74 2.08 7.01
CA MET A 34 -10.14 0.89 6.25
C MET A 34 -9.22 -0.27 6.64
N ILE A 35 -9.80 -1.35 7.16
CA ILE A 35 -9.06 -2.57 7.52
C ILE A 35 -8.91 -3.48 6.31
N THR A 36 -9.96 -3.60 5.51
CA THR A 36 -9.93 -4.42 4.29
C THR A 36 -10.99 -3.97 3.30
N GLU A 37 -10.69 -4.13 2.02
CA GLU A 37 -11.65 -4.09 0.94
C GLU A 37 -11.49 -5.33 0.05
N PRO A 38 -12.53 -5.77 -0.65
CA PRO A 38 -12.48 -6.83 -1.64
C PRO A 38 -11.71 -6.38 -2.88
N ASP A 39 -11.24 -7.35 -3.67
CA ASP A 39 -10.53 -7.09 -4.93
C ASP A 39 -11.39 -6.32 -5.95
N CYS A 40 -12.72 -6.38 -5.81
CA CYS A 40 -13.71 -5.66 -6.63
C CYS A 40 -13.80 -4.15 -6.36
N THR A 41 -13.26 -3.62 -5.25
CA THR A 41 -13.52 -2.29 -4.63
C THR A 41 -14.64 -2.24 -3.59
N ALA A 42 -14.46 -1.33 -2.62
CA ALA A 42 -15.45 -1.00 -1.61
C ALA A 42 -16.83 -0.58 -2.16
N GLY A 43 -16.89 0.01 -3.36
CA GLY A 43 -18.15 0.42 -3.99
C GLY A 43 -18.96 -0.75 -4.56
N CYS A 44 -18.31 -1.88 -4.86
CA CYS A 44 -18.96 -3.06 -5.41
C CYS A 44 -19.41 -4.02 -4.31
N CYS A 45 -18.49 -4.49 -3.46
CA CYS A 45 -18.80 -5.51 -2.46
C CYS A 45 -18.70 -5.01 -0.99
N GLY A 46 -18.51 -3.71 -0.79
CA GLY A 46 -18.32 -3.10 0.54
C GLY A 46 -16.90 -3.22 1.06
N ALA A 47 -16.58 -2.56 2.17
CA ALA A 47 -15.30 -2.63 2.87
C ALA A 47 -15.52 -2.59 4.39
N LEU A 48 -14.53 -3.07 5.13
CA LEU A 48 -14.53 -3.04 6.60
C LEU A 48 -13.71 -1.85 7.09
N TYR A 49 -14.31 -1.05 7.95
CA TYR A 49 -13.69 0.09 8.61
C TYR A 49 -13.79 -0.04 10.12
N VAL A 50 -12.88 0.65 10.80
CA VAL A 50 -12.88 0.82 12.26
C VAL A 50 -12.49 2.26 12.60
N THR A 51 -13.01 2.78 13.71
CA THR A 51 -12.49 4.02 14.28
C THR A 51 -11.46 3.69 15.35
N VAL A 52 -10.25 4.22 15.19
CA VAL A 52 -9.16 4.09 16.18
C VAL A 52 -8.96 5.43 16.85
N ARG A 53 -8.89 5.42 18.18
CA ARG A 53 -8.72 6.61 19.01
C ARG A 53 -7.97 6.31 20.30
N ARG A 54 -7.36 7.33 20.88
CA ARG A 54 -6.68 7.25 22.18
C ARG A 54 -7.53 7.86 23.28
N GLU A 55 -7.66 7.16 24.40
CA GLU A 55 -8.16 7.69 25.68
C GLU A 55 -7.09 7.45 26.75
N GLY A 56 -6.26 8.46 27.02
CA GLY A 56 -5.18 8.34 28.00
C GLY A 56 -4.16 7.26 27.61
N ASP A 57 -4.07 6.22 28.43
CA ASP A 57 -3.20 5.04 28.26
C ASP A 57 -3.90 3.87 27.54
N VAL A 58 -5.08 4.10 26.96
CA VAL A 58 -5.83 3.07 26.23
C VAL A 58 -6.04 3.47 24.78
N VAL A 59 -5.74 2.55 23.87
CA VAL A 59 -6.14 2.62 22.45
C VAL A 59 -7.44 1.85 22.27
N ILE A 60 -8.43 2.49 21.67
CA ILE A 60 -9.77 1.94 21.48
C ILE A 60 -10.02 1.76 19.99
N TRP A 61 -10.46 0.57 19.63
CA TRP A 61 -11.01 0.25 18.31
C TRP A 61 -12.51 0.07 18.48
N ASP A 62 -13.28 1.02 17.96
CA ASP A 62 -14.74 1.03 18.04
C ASP A 62 -15.37 1.49 16.72
N ALA A 63 -16.70 1.71 16.75
CA ALA A 63 -17.48 2.16 15.60
C ALA A 63 -17.13 1.39 14.31
N TRP A 64 -17.02 0.06 14.45
CA TRP A 64 -16.83 -0.83 13.31
C TRP A 64 -17.95 -0.59 12.30
N GLU A 65 -17.60 -0.60 11.03
CA GLU A 65 -18.52 -0.36 9.93
C GLU A 65 -18.20 -1.33 8.81
N ASN A 66 -19.21 -2.09 8.37
CA ASN A 66 -19.11 -2.86 7.14
C ASN A 66 -20.06 -2.24 6.13
N THR A 67 -19.52 -1.74 5.02
CA THR A 67 -20.33 -1.16 3.94
C THR A 67 -20.87 -2.22 2.97
N GLY A 68 -20.55 -3.49 3.21
CA GLY A 68 -21.13 -4.65 2.52
C GLY A 68 -22.39 -5.17 3.22
N ASN A 69 -23.11 -6.06 2.55
CA ASN A 69 -24.44 -6.52 2.98
C ASN A 69 -24.45 -7.63 4.06
N THR A 70 -23.36 -7.90 4.77
CA THR A 70 -23.28 -9.08 5.65
C THR A 70 -22.39 -8.91 6.89
N GLY A 71 -22.78 -9.58 7.98
CA GLY A 71 -21.87 -9.96 9.07
C GLY A 71 -22.08 -9.29 10.41
N SER A 72 -21.77 -10.02 11.48
CA SER A 72 -21.60 -9.47 12.83
C SER A 72 -20.30 -8.68 12.88
N LEU A 73 -20.37 -7.44 13.34
CA LEU A 73 -19.19 -6.61 13.56
C LEU A 73 -18.51 -6.98 14.88
N PRO A 74 -17.18 -6.80 14.99
CA PRO A 74 -16.51 -6.98 16.26
C PRO A 74 -17.03 -6.03 17.34
N ALA A 75 -16.92 -6.45 18.60
CA ALA A 75 -17.16 -5.57 19.74
C ALA A 75 -16.03 -4.52 19.87
N VAL A 76 -16.25 -3.53 20.74
CA VAL A 76 -15.21 -2.55 21.10
C VAL A 76 -13.99 -3.29 21.66
N MET A 77 -12.82 -3.05 21.07
CA MET A 77 -11.54 -3.58 21.56
C MET A 77 -10.76 -2.48 22.26
N ARG A 78 -10.05 -2.86 23.33
CA ARG A 78 -9.22 -1.95 24.13
C ARG A 78 -7.84 -2.55 24.30
N PHE A 79 -6.83 -1.73 24.08
CA PHE A 79 -5.42 -2.10 24.19
C PHE A 79 -4.73 -1.10 25.10
N GLU A 80 -3.79 -1.56 25.93
CA GLU A 80 -2.87 -0.63 26.60
C GLU A 80 -1.98 0.04 25.54
N ALA A 81 -1.82 1.36 25.63
CA ALA A 81 -1.24 2.16 24.57
C ALA A 81 0.24 1.84 24.32
N ALA A 82 1.04 1.65 25.37
CA ALA A 82 2.45 1.31 25.20
C ALA A 82 2.62 -0.08 24.56
N GLN A 83 1.81 -1.06 24.95
CA GLN A 83 1.79 -2.39 24.34
C GLN A 83 1.35 -2.32 22.86
N TYR A 84 0.33 -1.52 22.55
CA TYR A 84 -0.15 -1.35 21.19
C TYR A 84 0.92 -0.73 20.29
N GLU A 85 1.55 0.35 20.74
CA GLU A 85 2.64 1.03 20.01
C GLU A 85 3.86 0.11 19.85
N ALA A 86 4.21 -0.66 20.88
CA ALA A 86 5.29 -1.66 20.80
C ALA A 86 4.98 -2.76 19.78
N GLU A 87 3.73 -3.24 19.71
CA GLU A 87 3.33 -4.22 18.71
C GLU A 87 3.31 -3.66 17.29
N LEU A 88 2.92 -2.40 17.11
CA LEU A 88 3.05 -1.73 15.81
C LEU A 88 4.51 -1.59 15.39
N ALA A 89 5.41 -1.22 16.32
CA ALA A 89 6.84 -1.15 16.05
C ALA A 89 7.43 -2.51 15.68
N ARG A 90 7.06 -3.56 16.43
CA ARG A 90 7.46 -4.94 16.11
C ARG A 90 6.94 -5.37 14.74
N ALA A 91 5.67 -5.10 14.43
CA ALA A 91 5.06 -5.47 13.15
C ALA A 91 5.70 -4.74 11.97
N ALA A 92 6.01 -3.45 12.12
CA ALA A 92 6.70 -2.65 11.10
C ALA A 92 8.13 -3.15 10.83
N ALA A 93 8.80 -3.71 11.84
CA ALA A 93 10.15 -4.25 11.74
C ALA A 93 10.21 -5.75 11.35
N ASP A 94 9.08 -6.46 11.43
CA ASP A 94 9.03 -7.89 11.13
C ASP A 94 9.13 -8.11 9.62
N ARG A 95 10.24 -8.69 9.19
CA ARG A 95 10.51 -9.07 7.79
C ARG A 95 10.35 -10.57 7.55
N SER A 96 9.97 -11.36 8.57
CA SER A 96 9.93 -12.83 8.47
C SER A 96 8.82 -13.38 7.57
N TRP A 97 7.91 -12.51 7.11
CA TRP A 97 6.84 -12.84 6.18
C TRP A 97 7.15 -12.44 4.73
N GLU A 98 8.22 -11.68 4.48
CA GLU A 98 8.54 -11.19 3.15
C GLU A 98 9.04 -12.34 2.27
N GLU A 99 8.31 -12.63 1.19
CA GLU A 99 8.78 -13.46 0.09
C GLU A 99 9.62 -12.60 -0.88
N PRO A 100 10.36 -13.19 -1.86
CA PRO A 100 11.23 -12.42 -2.75
C PRO A 100 10.58 -11.20 -3.42
N LEU A 101 9.31 -11.31 -3.85
CA LEU A 101 8.57 -10.18 -4.42
C LEU A 101 8.22 -9.09 -3.39
N ASP A 102 7.94 -9.45 -2.14
CA ASP A 102 7.69 -8.46 -1.08
C ASP A 102 8.95 -7.69 -0.73
N THR A 103 10.09 -8.39 -0.70
CA THR A 103 11.42 -7.83 -0.52
C THR A 103 11.76 -6.90 -1.68
N ALA A 104 11.50 -7.30 -2.93
CA ALA A 104 11.75 -6.49 -4.11
C ALA A 104 10.94 -5.18 -4.08
N ALA A 105 9.64 -5.26 -3.81
CA ALA A 105 8.77 -4.09 -3.71
C ALA A 105 9.24 -3.12 -2.62
N ARG A 106 9.59 -3.63 -1.43
CA ARG A 106 10.07 -2.80 -0.31
C ARG A 106 11.39 -2.10 -0.66
N LEU A 107 12.39 -2.85 -1.13
CA LEU A 107 13.69 -2.28 -1.46
C LEU A 107 13.59 -1.24 -2.58
N LEU A 108 12.72 -1.49 -3.57
CA LEU A 108 12.47 -0.52 -4.64
C LEU A 108 11.79 0.74 -4.09
N GLU A 109 10.78 0.61 -3.23
CA GLU A 109 10.13 1.75 -2.57
C GLU A 109 11.13 2.59 -1.78
N GLU A 110 12.00 1.96 -0.99
CA GLU A 110 13.06 2.64 -0.22
C GLU A 110 13.97 3.46 -1.13
N ILE A 111 14.50 2.86 -2.21
CA ILE A 111 15.36 3.56 -3.18
C ILE A 111 14.62 4.75 -3.81
N LEU A 112 13.37 4.57 -4.22
CA LEU A 112 12.60 5.61 -4.89
C LEU A 112 12.28 6.77 -3.95
N VAL A 113 11.91 6.49 -2.69
CA VAL A 113 11.65 7.52 -1.67
C VAL A 113 12.94 8.27 -1.31
N GLU A 114 14.04 7.56 -1.05
CA GLU A 114 15.32 8.17 -0.71
C GLU A 114 15.88 9.04 -1.83
N SER A 115 15.65 8.66 -3.09
CA SER A 115 16.09 9.43 -4.26
C SER A 115 15.36 10.77 -4.43
N ARG A 116 14.15 10.90 -3.86
CA ARG A 116 13.21 12.02 -4.11
C ARG A 116 12.94 12.29 -5.60
N TRP A 117 13.10 11.27 -6.45
CA TRP A 117 13.03 11.45 -7.91
C TRP A 117 11.65 11.91 -8.38
N PHE A 118 10.58 11.36 -7.81
CA PHE A 118 9.22 11.80 -8.14
C PHE A 118 8.99 13.27 -7.76
N GLU A 119 9.43 13.70 -6.57
CA GLU A 119 9.32 15.10 -6.13
C GLU A 119 10.03 16.05 -7.10
N ARG A 120 11.24 15.66 -7.56
CA ARG A 120 12.03 16.44 -8.52
C ARG A 120 11.27 16.71 -9.83
N TRP A 121 10.45 15.77 -10.28
CA TRP A 121 9.65 15.86 -11.50
C TRP A 121 8.21 16.35 -11.25
N GLY A 122 7.89 16.84 -10.05
CA GLY A 122 6.54 17.30 -9.72
C GLY A 122 5.52 16.16 -9.67
N CYS A 123 5.96 14.94 -9.37
CA CYS A 123 5.14 13.75 -9.24
C CYS A 123 5.04 13.32 -7.77
N VAL A 124 3.98 12.58 -7.44
CA VAL A 124 3.78 11.96 -6.14
C VAL A 124 3.72 10.45 -6.30
N LEU A 125 4.61 9.75 -5.61
CA LEU A 125 4.60 8.28 -5.53
C LEU A 125 3.36 7.84 -4.75
N ILE A 126 2.49 7.04 -5.39
CA ILE A 126 1.31 6.45 -4.75
C ILE A 126 1.71 5.21 -3.96
N GLY A 127 2.59 4.39 -4.53
CA GLY A 127 3.14 3.23 -3.85
C GLY A 127 3.82 2.23 -4.78
N VAL A 128 4.38 1.21 -4.16
CA VAL A 128 5.09 0.10 -4.79
C VAL A 128 4.55 -1.21 -4.21
N TRP A 129 4.06 -2.11 -5.07
CA TRP A 129 3.42 -3.35 -4.62
C TRP A 129 3.95 -4.57 -5.36
N PRO A 130 4.06 -5.73 -4.69
CA PRO A 130 4.30 -6.99 -5.39
C PRO A 130 3.08 -7.33 -6.25
N ARG A 131 3.32 -7.67 -7.52
CA ARG A 131 2.33 -8.22 -8.43
C ARG A 131 2.54 -9.73 -8.55
N ARG A 132 1.51 -10.48 -8.17
CA ARG A 132 1.48 -11.95 -8.17
C ARG A 132 0.48 -12.44 -9.20
N GLY A 133 0.67 -13.66 -9.68
CA GLY A 133 -0.35 -14.33 -10.50
C GLY A 133 -1.67 -14.45 -9.75
N GLU A 134 -2.78 -14.27 -10.46
CA GLU A 134 -4.11 -14.52 -9.91
C GLU A 134 -4.33 -16.04 -9.80
N PRO A 135 -4.78 -16.54 -8.63
CA PRO A 135 -5.16 -17.93 -8.51
C PRO A 135 -6.29 -18.23 -9.51
N ASP A 136 -6.20 -19.37 -10.17
CA ASP A 136 -7.20 -19.86 -11.13
C ASP A 136 -7.30 -19.07 -12.45
N VAL A 137 -6.41 -18.11 -12.69
CA VAL A 137 -6.22 -17.47 -14.00
C VAL A 137 -4.97 -18.06 -14.66
N PRO A 138 -5.06 -18.57 -15.90
CA PRO A 138 -3.89 -19.07 -16.64
C PRO A 138 -2.80 -18.01 -16.76
N GLU A 139 -1.54 -18.41 -16.60
CA GLU A 139 -0.38 -17.50 -16.63
C GLU A 139 -0.34 -16.68 -17.92
N GLU A 140 -0.78 -17.27 -19.05
CA GLU A 140 -0.86 -16.62 -20.35
C GLU A 140 -1.85 -15.45 -20.42
N LEU A 141 -2.79 -15.39 -19.48
CA LEU A 141 -3.78 -14.32 -19.34
C LEU A 141 -3.44 -13.34 -18.21
N THR A 142 -2.35 -13.57 -17.48
CA THR A 142 -1.88 -12.69 -16.40
C THR A 142 -0.59 -12.00 -16.79
N SER A 143 -0.38 -10.77 -16.32
CA SER A 143 0.93 -10.15 -16.42
C SER A 143 1.97 -10.96 -15.60
N PRO A 144 3.23 -11.10 -16.05
CA PRO A 144 4.27 -11.89 -15.36
C PRO A 144 4.60 -11.35 -13.98
N GLU A 145 4.81 -12.20 -12.97
CA GLU A 145 5.10 -11.74 -11.60
C GLU A 145 6.19 -10.66 -11.52
N GLY A 146 6.02 -9.72 -10.58
CA GLY A 146 6.88 -8.55 -10.54
C GLY A 146 6.50 -7.54 -9.48
N VAL A 147 6.86 -6.29 -9.75
CA VAL A 147 6.58 -5.14 -8.90
C VAL A 147 5.88 -4.07 -9.72
N ASP A 148 4.76 -3.59 -9.20
CA ASP A 148 4.01 -2.47 -9.75
C ASP A 148 4.41 -1.20 -8.99
N VAL A 149 4.77 -0.15 -9.73
CA VAL A 149 5.03 1.20 -9.18
C VAL A 149 3.99 2.14 -9.75
N MET A 150 3.23 2.84 -8.90
CA MET A 150 2.29 3.86 -9.36
C MET A 150 2.60 5.24 -8.80
N PHE A 151 2.36 6.26 -9.61
CA PHE A 151 2.50 7.66 -9.24
C PHE A 151 1.49 8.52 -10.01
N HIS A 152 1.30 9.77 -9.59
CA HIS A 152 0.53 10.75 -10.35
C HIS A 152 1.29 12.07 -10.45
N ASP A 153 0.95 12.87 -11.45
CA ASP A 153 1.41 14.25 -11.54
C ASP A 153 0.75 15.08 -10.42
N ALA A 154 1.55 15.81 -9.64
CA ALA A 154 1.06 16.56 -8.49
C ALA A 154 0.09 17.68 -8.90
N HIS A 155 0.40 18.39 -9.99
CA HIS A 155 -0.38 19.52 -10.47
C HIS A 155 -1.66 19.04 -11.16
N ALA A 156 -1.57 18.03 -12.03
CA ALA A 156 -2.74 17.49 -12.71
C ALA A 156 -3.73 16.88 -11.72
N HIS A 157 -3.23 16.22 -10.66
CA HIS A 157 -4.10 15.63 -9.63
C HIS A 157 -4.88 16.68 -8.83
N VAL A 158 -4.23 17.78 -8.43
CA VAL A 158 -4.92 18.90 -7.73
C VAL A 158 -5.99 19.52 -8.62
N HIS A 159 -5.66 19.83 -9.87
CA HIS A 159 -6.62 20.42 -10.80
C HIS A 159 -7.80 19.50 -11.11
N ALA A 160 -7.56 18.19 -11.27
CA ALA A 160 -8.62 17.22 -11.47
C ALA A 160 -9.55 17.16 -10.26
N HIS A 161 -9.01 17.10 -9.03
CA HIS A 161 -9.80 17.09 -7.81
C HIS A 161 -10.67 18.35 -7.67
N GLU A 162 -10.12 19.54 -7.92
CA GLU A 162 -10.85 20.81 -7.90
C GLU A 162 -11.95 20.88 -8.97
N SER A 163 -11.71 20.27 -10.13
CA SER A 163 -12.64 20.27 -11.27
C SER A 163 -13.65 19.12 -11.24
N GLY A 164 -13.60 18.25 -10.23
CA GLY A 164 -14.39 17.01 -10.17
C GLY A 164 -14.01 15.95 -11.22
N GLY A 165 -12.85 16.09 -11.86
CA GLY A 165 -12.28 15.13 -12.81
C GLY A 165 -11.42 14.08 -12.12
N ARG A 166 -11.06 13.01 -12.85
CA ARG A 166 -10.07 12.02 -12.38
C ARG A 166 -8.68 12.45 -12.79
N GLY A 167 -7.74 12.48 -11.85
CA GLY A 167 -6.33 12.74 -12.15
C GLY A 167 -5.73 11.61 -12.99
N THR A 168 -4.75 11.95 -13.83
CA THR A 168 -3.98 10.95 -14.58
C THR A 168 -2.97 10.27 -13.65
N SER A 169 -3.02 8.94 -13.57
CA SER A 169 -2.00 8.15 -12.90
C SER A 169 -1.11 7.44 -13.92
N TYR A 170 0.07 7.04 -13.47
CA TYR A 170 1.10 6.40 -14.28
C TYR A 170 1.59 5.15 -13.56
N GLY A 171 2.03 4.15 -14.32
CA GLY A 171 2.42 2.85 -13.79
C GLY A 171 3.64 2.24 -14.49
N TYR A 172 4.51 1.62 -13.71
CA TYR A 172 5.49 0.64 -14.21
C TYR A 172 5.06 -0.76 -13.79
N GLU A 173 5.08 -1.69 -14.74
CA GLU A 173 5.06 -3.14 -14.46
C GLU A 173 6.48 -3.68 -14.66
N LEU A 174 7.12 -4.06 -13.56
CA LEU A 174 8.53 -4.47 -13.53
C LEU A 174 8.62 -5.96 -13.25
N PRO A 175 8.96 -6.81 -14.23
CA PRO A 175 9.08 -8.24 -13.99
C PRO A 175 10.25 -8.54 -13.05
N VAL A 176 10.02 -9.48 -12.12
CA VAL A 176 11.04 -10.00 -11.21
C VAL A 176 11.06 -11.51 -11.37
N THR A 177 12.25 -12.07 -11.62
CA THR A 177 12.46 -13.49 -11.89
C THR A 177 13.02 -14.20 -10.66
N GLY A 178 12.70 -15.49 -10.48
CA GLY A 178 13.21 -16.27 -9.34
C GLY A 178 14.69 -16.69 -9.42
N GLY A 179 15.36 -16.45 -10.57
CA GLY A 179 16.71 -16.95 -10.83
C GLY A 179 17.86 -15.99 -10.47
N GLU A 180 17.55 -14.73 -10.17
CA GLU A 180 18.55 -13.69 -9.87
C GLU A 180 18.39 -13.17 -8.43
N PRO A 181 19.47 -12.71 -7.76
CA PRO A 181 19.37 -12.05 -6.47
C PRO A 181 18.41 -10.85 -6.50
N VAL A 182 17.55 -10.73 -5.50
CA VAL A 182 16.50 -9.69 -5.45
C VAL A 182 17.10 -8.28 -5.53
N GLU A 183 18.22 -8.05 -4.84
CA GLU A 183 18.90 -6.77 -4.77
C GLU A 183 19.36 -6.28 -6.14
N GLU A 184 19.88 -7.19 -6.97
CA GLU A 184 20.35 -6.86 -8.32
C GLU A 184 19.18 -6.54 -9.26
N GLN A 185 18.09 -7.28 -9.13
CA GLN A 185 16.86 -7.01 -9.89
C GLN A 185 16.25 -5.66 -9.51
N VAL A 186 16.22 -5.34 -8.22
CA VAL A 186 15.74 -4.05 -7.70
C VAL A 186 16.60 -2.90 -8.19
N ARG A 187 17.94 -3.05 -8.17
CA ARG A 187 18.86 -2.02 -8.69
C ARG A 187 18.57 -1.71 -10.17
N ARG A 188 18.41 -2.74 -11.00
CA ARG A 188 18.07 -2.60 -12.43
C ARG A 188 16.70 -1.93 -12.63
N CYS A 189 15.73 -2.26 -11.79
CA CYS A 189 14.41 -1.62 -11.80
C CYS A 189 14.50 -0.13 -11.46
N ALA A 190 15.25 0.22 -10.41
CA ALA A 190 15.48 1.60 -10.01
C ALA A 190 16.20 2.38 -11.11
N GLU A 191 17.26 1.83 -11.70
CA GLU A 191 17.98 2.47 -12.82
C GLU A 191 17.06 2.78 -14.00
N ARG A 192 16.13 1.88 -14.33
CA ARG A 192 15.13 2.13 -15.37
C ARG A 192 14.20 3.30 -15.04
N ILE A 193 13.70 3.38 -13.80
CA ILE A 193 12.78 4.46 -13.38
C ILE A 193 13.52 5.81 -13.28
N LEU A 194 14.75 5.80 -12.76
CA LEU A 194 15.54 7.00 -12.48
C LEU A 194 16.28 7.54 -13.71
N ALA A 195 16.10 6.92 -14.89
CA ALA A 195 16.82 7.30 -16.11
C ALA A 195 16.33 8.61 -16.75
N ASP A 196 15.05 8.96 -16.58
CA ASP A 196 14.42 10.11 -17.24
C ASP A 196 13.20 10.61 -16.42
N ASP A 197 12.47 11.60 -16.94
CA ASP A 197 11.13 11.97 -16.47
C ASP A 197 10.25 10.71 -16.45
N PRO A 198 9.70 10.33 -15.28
CA PRO A 198 8.94 9.09 -15.17
C PRO A 198 7.67 9.10 -16.02
N ARG A 199 7.11 10.28 -16.37
CA ARG A 199 5.94 10.40 -17.25
C ARG A 199 6.22 10.01 -18.70
N ASN A 200 7.48 10.05 -19.12
CA ASN A 200 7.89 9.66 -20.48
C ASN A 200 8.15 8.15 -20.62
N THR A 201 8.37 7.46 -19.50
CA THR A 201 8.83 6.06 -19.50
C THR A 201 7.84 5.11 -18.83
N ALA A 202 6.88 5.62 -18.06
CA ALA A 202 5.77 4.88 -17.48
C ALA A 202 4.56 4.82 -18.42
N GLU A 203 3.72 3.80 -18.23
CA GLU A 203 2.44 3.70 -18.92
C GLU A 203 1.38 4.57 -18.23
N ILE A 204 0.48 5.16 -19.01
CA ILE A 204 -0.68 5.88 -18.45
C ILE A 204 -1.67 4.86 -17.89
N ARG A 205 -2.09 5.08 -16.65
CA ARG A 205 -3.11 4.31 -15.94
C ARG A 205 -4.31 5.21 -15.71
N GLU A 206 -5.39 4.98 -16.45
CA GLU A 206 -6.67 5.66 -16.19
C GLU A 206 -7.25 5.11 -14.89
N ALA A 207 -7.59 6.02 -13.96
CA ALA A 207 -8.22 5.68 -12.69
C ALA A 207 -9.71 5.45 -12.86
#